data_AF-A0A535H173-F1
#
_entry.id   AF-A0A535H173-F1
#
_cell.length_a   1.000
_cell.length_b   1.000
_cell.length_c   1.000
_cell.angle_alpha   90.00
_cell.angle_beta   90.00
_cell.angle_gamma   90.00
#
_symmetry.space_group_name_H-M   'P 1'
#
loop_
_entity.id
_entity.type
_entity.pdbx_description
1 polymer ?
#
loop_
_entity_poly.entity_id
_entity_poly.type
_entity_poly.pdbx_seq_one_letter_code
_entity_poly.pdbx_strand_id
1 'polypeptide(L)'
;MKKRKEFVTAPITLPRLGPATLVKLCRWYEETPNSESQMRYQMLLLAQQDYKVPQIARIGLRSEDTVAHVYNHFLAGRLDAVARRTRLVLLC
;
A
#
# COMPACT_ATOMS: atom_id res chain seq x y z
N MET A 1 27.85 1.54 -10.38
CA MET A 1 26.71 1.55 -11.31
C MET A 1 25.85 0.32 -11.06
N LYS A 2 24.69 0.44 -10.37
CA LYS A 2 23.79 -0.72 -10.15
C LYS A 2 22.81 -0.79 -11.32
N LYS A 3 22.93 -1.83 -12.15
CA LYS A 3 21.98 -2.16 -13.22
C LYS A 3 20.58 -2.27 -12.63
N ARG A 4 19.67 -1.37 -13.01
CA ARG A 4 18.24 -1.54 -12.76
C ARG A 4 17.76 -2.57 -13.77
N LYS A 5 17.58 -3.79 -13.30
CA LYS A 5 16.93 -4.86 -14.02
C LYS A 5 15.50 -4.40 -14.22
N GLU A 6 15.13 -4.07 -15.45
CA GLU A 6 13.78 -3.71 -15.85
C GLU A 6 12.91 -4.95 -15.69
N PHE A 7 12.42 -5.19 -14.47
CA PHE A 7 11.35 -6.13 -14.25
C PHE A 7 10.09 -5.47 -14.81
N VAL A 8 9.77 -5.78 -16.07
CA VAL A 8 8.42 -5.64 -16.62
C VAL A 8 7.56 -6.64 -15.86
N THR A 9 7.19 -6.25 -14.64
CA THR A 9 6.19 -6.93 -13.85
C THR A 9 4.86 -6.58 -14.49
N ALA A 10 4.04 -7.57 -14.84
CA ALA A 10 2.71 -7.33 -15.37
C ALA A 10 2.00 -6.27 -14.53
N PRO A 11 1.23 -5.35 -15.13
CA PRO A 11 0.61 -4.25 -14.40
C PRO A 11 -0.34 -4.81 -13.34
N ILE A 12 0.09 -4.81 -12.08
CA ILE A 12 -0.74 -5.25 -10.96
C ILE A 12 -1.76 -4.13 -10.71
N THR A 13 -3.02 -4.47 -10.91
CA THR A 13 -4.15 -3.61 -10.60
C THR A 13 -4.80 -4.08 -9.31
N LEU A 14 -5.17 -3.12 -8.46
CA LEU A 14 -5.96 -3.41 -7.27
C LEU A 14 -7.44 -3.48 -7.69
N PRO A 15 -8.18 -4.54 -7.34
CA PRO A 15 -9.62 -4.58 -7.59
C PRO A 15 -10.32 -3.46 -6.81
N ARG A 16 -11.47 -2.99 -7.33
CA ARG A 16 -12.31 -2.04 -6.59
C ARG A 16 -12.78 -2.70 -5.29
N LEU A 17 -12.59 -1.99 -4.19
CA LEU A 17 -12.95 -2.44 -2.86
C LEU A 17 -14.41 -2.09 -2.58
N GLY A 18 -15.09 -2.97 -1.85
CA GLY A 18 -16.41 -2.67 -1.32
C GLY A 18 -16.38 -1.49 -0.33
N PRO A 19 -17.50 -0.77 -0.16
CA PRO A 19 -17.57 0.44 0.65
C PRO A 19 -17.14 0.22 2.11
N ALA A 20 -17.48 -0.93 2.70
CA ALA A 20 -17.05 -1.27 4.06
C ALA A 20 -15.53 -1.40 4.21
N THR A 21 -14.84 -1.90 3.18
CA THR A 21 -13.38 -2.02 3.17
C THR A 21 -12.72 -0.67 2.96
N LEU A 22 -13.30 0.19 2.11
CA LEU A 22 -12.83 1.57 1.90
C LEU A 22 -12.92 2.39 3.19
N VAL A 23 -14.05 2.34 3.91
CA VAL A 23 -14.22 3.04 5.19
C VAL A 23 -13.17 2.59 6.21
N LYS A 24 -12.92 1.28 6.31
CA LYS A 24 -11.86 0.75 7.19
C LYS A 24 -10.47 1.23 6.78
N LEU A 25 -10.17 1.22 5.49
CA LEU A 25 -8.89 1.69 4.96
C LEU A 25 -8.66 3.18 5.23
N CYS A 26 -9.67 4.03 5.03
CA CYS A 26 -9.60 5.46 5.37
C CYS A 26 -9.35 5.67 6.86
N ARG A 27 -10.12 4.98 7.71
CA ARG A 27 -9.95 5.05 9.16
C ARG A 27 -8.53 4.67 9.59
N TRP A 28 -7.99 3.60 9.03
CA TRP A 28 -6.63 3.14 9.36
C TRP A 28 -5.53 4.06 8.83
N TYR A 29 -5.77 4.73 7.70
CA TYR A 29 -4.88 5.77 7.20
C TYR A 29 -4.82 6.97 8.15
N GLU A 30 -5.96 7.36 8.73
CA GLU A 30 -6.05 8.49 9.66
C GLU A 30 -5.52 8.14 11.07
N GLU A 31 -5.82 6.94 11.56
CA GLU A 31 -5.52 6.54 12.95
C GLU A 31 -4.12 5.93 13.13
N THR A 32 -3.43 5.52 12.06
CA THR A 32 -2.12 4.85 12.18
C THR A 32 -1.01 5.86 12.57
N PRO A 33 -0.31 5.66 13.71
CA PRO A 33 0.82 6.51 14.08
C PRO A 33 2.09 6.18 13.29
N ASN A 34 2.13 5.01 12.62
CA ASN A 34 3.27 4.57 11.83
C ASN A 34 3.19 5.16 10.41
N SER A 35 4.12 6.06 10.09
CA SER A 35 4.22 6.72 8.78
C SER A 35 4.45 5.76 7.62
N GLU A 36 5.12 4.62 7.85
CA GLU A 36 5.27 3.58 6.82
C GLU A 36 3.94 2.88 6.53
N SER A 37 3.19 2.52 7.57
CA SER A 37 1.85 1.94 7.42
C SER A 37 0.87 2.94 6.80
N GLN A 38 0.95 4.22 7.21
CA GLN A 38 0.16 5.31 6.64
C GLN A 38 0.38 5.42 5.14
N MET A 39 1.64 5.48 4.71
CA MET A 39 2.01 5.54 3.30
C MET A 39 1.50 4.31 2.53
N ARG A 40 1.57 3.11 3.11
CA ARG A 40 1.04 1.90 2.45
C ARG A 40 -0.48 1.96 2.28
N TYR A 41 -1.21 2.46 3.28
CA TYR A 41 -2.65 2.69 3.13
C TYR A 41 -2.96 3.77 2.10
N GLN A 42 -2.17 4.83 2.03
CA GLN A 42 -2.28 5.87 1.00
C GLN A 42 -2.14 5.28 -0.41
N MET A 43 -1.18 4.37 -0.62
CA MET A 43 -1.03 3.70 -1.92
C MET A 43 -2.29 2.94 -2.33
N LEU A 44 -2.94 2.25 -1.39
CA LEU A 44 -4.20 1.55 -1.64
C LEU A 44 -5.34 2.54 -1.93
N LEU A 45 -5.43 3.65 -1.19
CA LEU A 45 -6.46 4.68 -1.42
C LEU A 45 -6.33 5.31 -2.81
N LEU A 46 -5.11 5.64 -3.23
CA LEU A 46 -4.85 6.16 -4.58
C LEU A 46 -5.23 5.14 -5.66
N ALA A 47 -4.99 3.85 -5.42
CA ALA A 47 -5.43 2.79 -6.34
C ALA A 47 -6.95 2.78 -6.53
N GLN A 48 -7.71 3.08 -5.48
CA GLN A 48 -9.18 3.15 -5.51
C GLN A 48 -9.71 4.42 -6.20
N GLN A 49 -8.85 5.41 -6.40
CA GLN A 49 -9.08 6.59 -7.22
C GLN A 49 -8.58 6.41 -8.67
N ASP A 50 -8.40 5.16 -9.12
CA ASP A 50 -7.98 4.78 -10.47
C ASP A 50 -6.53 5.17 -10.87
N TYR A 51 -5.71 5.64 -9.92
CA TYR A 51 -4.27 5.87 -10.18
C TYR A 51 -3.53 4.55 -10.43
N LYS A 52 -2.59 4.59 -11.39
CA LYS A 52 -1.75 3.45 -11.77
C LYS A 52 -0.47 3.38 -10.94
N VAL A 53 0.12 2.18 -10.84
CA VAL A 53 1.36 1.93 -10.08
C VAL A 53 2.47 2.96 -10.35
N PRO A 54 2.80 3.34 -11.60
CA PRO A 54 3.84 4.34 -11.85
C PRO A 54 3.48 5.74 -11.31
N GLN A 55 2.20 6.12 -11.32
CA GLN A 55 1.74 7.40 -10.79
C GLN A 55 1.80 7.40 -9.26
N ILE A 56 1.36 6.32 -8.63
CA ILE A 56 1.39 6.15 -7.17
C ILE A 56 2.82 6.10 -6.65
N ALA A 57 3.72 5.43 -7.36
CA ALA A 57 5.14 5.40 -7.05
C ALA A 57 5.76 6.81 -7.02
N ARG A 58 5.38 7.65 -7.99
CA ARG A 58 5.81 9.07 -8.04
C ARG A 58 5.22 9.90 -6.90
N ILE A 59 3.92 9.75 -6.62
CA ILE A 59 3.24 10.49 -5.52
C ILE A 59 3.84 10.10 -4.16
N GLY A 60 4.04 8.81 -3.93
CA GLY A 60 4.56 8.28 -2.67
C GLY A 60 6.08 8.33 -2.53
N LEU A 61 6.82 8.82 -3.54
CA LEU A 61 8.29 8.81 -3.59
C LEU A 61 8.90 7.42 -3.32
N ARG A 62 8.30 6.37 -3.92
CA ARG A 62 8.72 4.96 -3.80
C ARG A 62 8.97 4.31 -5.15
N SER A 63 9.57 3.12 -5.14
CA SER A 63 9.68 2.30 -6.35
C SER A 63 8.33 1.67 -6.70
N GLU A 64 8.12 1.41 -7.99
CA GLU A 64 6.96 0.65 -8.48
C GLU A 64 6.91 -0.74 -7.85
N ASP A 65 8.06 -1.40 -7.63
CA ASP A 65 8.15 -2.67 -6.91
C ASP A 65 7.59 -2.59 -5.48
N THR A 66 7.78 -1.47 -4.79
CA THR A 66 7.24 -1.29 -3.43
C THR A 66 5.71 -1.24 -3.48
N VAL A 67 5.14 -0.52 -4.46
CA VAL A 67 3.69 -0.43 -4.64
C VAL A 67 3.12 -1.80 -5.02
N ALA A 68 3.75 -2.49 -5.96
CA ALA A 68 3.40 -3.86 -6.36
C ALA A 68 3.45 -4.83 -5.17
N HIS A 69 4.47 -4.72 -4.33
CA HIS A 69 4.61 -5.55 -3.13
C HIS A 69 3.47 -5.29 -2.14
N VAL A 70 3.11 -4.02 -1.89
CA VAL A 70 1.98 -3.66 -1.03
C VAL A 70 0.66 -4.23 -1.58
N TYR A 71 0.44 -4.17 -2.90
CA TYR A 71 -0.76 -4.71 -3.52
C TYR A 71 -0.83 -6.23 -3.39
N ASN A 72 0.25 -6.93 -3.74
CA ASN A 72 0.32 -8.38 -3.58
C ASN A 72 0.08 -8.79 -2.13
N HIS A 73 0.61 -8.02 -1.17
CA HIS A 73 0.41 -8.30 0.24
C HIS A 73 -1.05 -8.10 0.66
N PHE A 74 -1.70 -7.02 0.22
CA PHE A 74 -3.13 -6.78 0.44
C PHE A 74 -4.02 -7.84 -0.21
N LEU A 75 -3.65 -8.34 -1.40
CA LEU A 75 -4.38 -9.39 -2.11
C LEU A 75 -4.22 -10.75 -1.42
N ALA A 76 -3.06 -11.02 -0.83
CA ALA A 76 -2.77 -12.27 -0.13
C ALA A 76 -3.33 -12.30 1.31
N GLY A 77 -3.42 -11.16 1.97
CA GLY A 77 -3.97 -11.01 3.30
C GLY A 77 -4.62 -9.64 3.40
N ARG A 78 -5.83 -9.58 3.94
CA ARG A 78 -6.68 -8.37 4.06
C ARG A 78 -5.91 -7.19 4.67
N LEU A 79 -6.55 -6.03 4.81
CA LEU A 79 -5.95 -4.79 5.35
C LEU A 79 -4.92 -4.99 6.47
N ASP A 80 -5.17 -5.89 7.44
CA ASP A 80 -4.27 -6.24 8.55
C ASP A 80 -2.85 -6.65 8.13
N ALA A 81 -2.70 -7.26 6.96
CA ALA A 81 -1.41 -7.69 6.42
C ALA A 81 -0.55 -6.47 6.04
N VAL A 82 -1.18 -5.39 5.56
CA VAL A 82 -0.49 -4.21 5.03
C VAL A 82 0.25 -3.44 6.11
N ALA A 83 -0.29 -3.46 7.33
CA ALA A 83 0.38 -2.94 8.51
C ALA A 83 1.71 -3.69 8.69
N ARG A 84 2.84 -2.97 8.61
CA ARG A 84 4.07 -3.54 9.15
C ARG A 84 3.82 -3.70 10.64
N ARG A 85 3.94 -4.93 11.17
CA ARG A 85 3.84 -5.18 12.61
C ARG A 85 4.78 -4.21 13.31
N THR A 86 4.23 -3.12 13.84
CA THR A 86 4.92 -2.32 14.83
C THR A 86 5.12 -3.32 15.97
N ARG A 87 6.37 -3.54 16.37
CA ARG A 87 6.64 -4.23 17.63
C ARG A 87 5.90 -3.39 18.66
N LEU A 88 4.73 -3.85 19.10
CA LEU A 88 3.95 -3.19 20.12
C LEU A 88 4.87 -3.14 21.34
N VAL A 89 5.46 -1.98 21.58
CA VAL A 89 5.79 -1.62 22.95
C VAL A 89 4.42 -1.31 23.55
N LEU A 90 3.76 -2.36 24.02
CA LEU A 90 2.69 -2.26 24.99
C LEU A 90 3.30 -1.54 26.20
N LEU A 91 3.08 -0.24 26.30
CA LEU A 91 3.12 0.43 27.59
C LEU A 91 1.69 0.38 28.10
N CYS A 92 1.51 -0.46 29.12
CA CYS A 92 0.36 -0.49 30.01
C CYS A 92 0.08 0.89 30.63
#